data_AF-A0A7C4WM68-F1
#
_entry.id   AF-A0A7C4WM68-F1
#
_cell.length_a   1.000
_cell.length_b   1.000
_cell.length_c   1.000
_cell.angle_alpha   90.00
_cell.angle_beta   90.00
_cell.angle_gamma   90.00
#
_symmetry.space_group_name_H-M   'P 1'
#
loop_
_entity.id
_entity.type
_entity.pdbx_description
1 polymer ?
#
loop_
_entity_poly.entity_id
_entity_poly.type
_entity_poly.pdbx_seq_one_letter_code
_entity_poly.pdbx_strand_id
1 'polypeptide(L)'
;MARSTRIRTSVFLLVPAFLLTGCRRDPAAESQPQDPARRTAQARTGEAHKPRLAPELARKLVRLSLDCVDREYPNKPGHVLESADQARPHREDTPAFFGCFDWHSAVHGHWAMARVLRLFPDLPDAAEIERKLDAHLRPDLIERERAFLAQERSRTFERPYGMGWLLRLRAELELLSHPKAPAWRAALDPLADDIARRLAEYLSRLSVPVRDGTHQNTAFSLSHALDYAGIRGDEGLADALRRRARDFYLADRACPAAFEPSGEDFISPCLAEADLMRRVLEPEEFRSWLEAFMPPPEDERFRPLSAPAEVRDPRDPRIGHLIGLSFQRSAAFSQIAGALRPDHAWREAYAGFAASHLKDAMERMFDAGYGGEHWLATFALFALTEEETSKNPDAPHLGSLAPPEEHRE
;
A
#
# COMPACT_ATOMS: atom_id res chain seq x y z
N MET A 1 88.33 9.94 -11.30
CA MET A 1 87.96 8.98 -12.37
C MET A 1 86.94 8.02 -11.78
N ALA A 2 85.73 7.76 -12.26
CA ALA A 2 84.94 8.21 -13.41
C ALA A 2 83.45 8.14 -12.95
N ARG A 3 82.74 9.27 -12.94
CA ARG A 3 81.69 9.69 -13.89
C ARG A 3 80.44 8.78 -13.92
N SER A 4 79.42 9.26 -13.20
CA SER A 4 78.00 8.87 -13.28
C SER A 4 77.34 9.57 -14.49
N THR A 5 76.77 8.80 -15.41
CA THR A 5 76.02 9.30 -16.57
C THR A 5 74.53 9.12 -16.31
N ARG A 6 73.80 10.24 -16.13
CA ARG A 6 72.32 10.27 -16.12
C ARG A 6 71.84 10.50 -17.54
N ILE A 7 71.02 9.59 -18.07
CA ILE A 7 70.28 9.78 -19.32
C ILE A 7 68.91 10.37 -18.95
N ARG A 8 68.63 11.58 -19.46
CA ARG A 8 67.31 12.23 -19.42
C ARG A 8 66.56 11.87 -20.71
N THR A 9 65.41 11.25 -20.59
CA THR A 9 64.47 11.06 -21.71
C THR A 9 63.37 12.10 -21.57
N SER A 10 63.36 13.10 -22.45
CA SER A 10 62.28 14.08 -22.57
C SER A 10 61.19 13.54 -23.49
N VAL A 11 59.98 13.38 -22.99
CA VAL A 11 58.79 13.08 -23.81
C VAL A 11 58.09 14.40 -24.14
N PHE A 12 58.09 14.77 -25.41
CA PHE A 12 57.30 15.88 -25.96
C PHE A 12 55.86 15.40 -26.21
N LEU A 13 54.88 16.03 -25.57
CA LEU A 13 53.46 15.88 -25.90
C LEU A 13 53.02 17.08 -26.74
N LEU A 14 52.75 16.81 -28.02
CA LEU A 14 52.14 17.75 -28.97
C LEU A 14 50.67 18.00 -28.61
N VAL A 15 50.28 19.26 -28.47
CA VAL A 15 48.89 19.73 -28.41
C VAL A 15 48.48 20.16 -29.82
N PRO A 16 47.42 19.61 -30.43
CA PRO A 16 46.91 20.15 -31.69
C PRO A 16 45.93 21.30 -31.41
N ALA A 17 46.26 22.47 -31.93
CA ALA A 17 45.36 23.62 -32.02
C ALA A 17 44.39 23.39 -33.19
N PHE A 18 43.08 23.36 -32.92
CA PHE A 18 42.06 23.43 -33.95
C PHE A 18 41.55 24.86 -34.09
N LEU A 19 41.65 25.35 -35.32
CA LEU A 19 41.25 26.67 -35.79
C LEU A 19 39.73 26.82 -35.81
N LEU A 20 39.26 27.97 -35.33
CA LEU A 20 37.89 28.47 -35.41
C LEU A 20 37.59 28.96 -36.84
N THR A 21 36.50 28.47 -37.43
CA THR A 21 35.79 29.15 -38.53
C THR A 21 34.32 29.29 -38.16
N GLY A 22 33.84 30.54 -38.23
CA GLY A 22 32.51 30.92 -37.78
C GLY A 22 31.44 30.79 -38.85
N CYS A 23 30.21 30.56 -38.40
CA CYS A 23 28.98 30.92 -39.11
C CYS A 23 28.05 31.69 -38.17
N ARG A 24 27.65 32.90 -38.60
CA ARG A 24 26.66 33.79 -37.98
C ARG A 24 25.26 33.14 -37.96
N ARG A 25 24.52 33.34 -36.87
CA ARG A 25 23.04 33.36 -36.84
C ARG A 25 22.58 34.50 -35.93
N ASP A 26 21.54 35.20 -36.39
CA ASP A 26 20.97 36.43 -35.82
C ASP A 26 20.19 36.23 -34.50
N PRO A 27 19.95 37.29 -33.71
CA PRO A 27 19.44 37.20 -32.34
C PRO A 27 17.92 37.35 -32.24
N ALA A 28 17.27 36.56 -31.37
CA ALA A 28 15.94 36.88 -30.86
C ALA A 28 15.65 36.23 -29.49
N ALA A 29 15.24 37.08 -28.55
CA ALA A 29 14.49 36.85 -27.31
C ALA A 29 15.20 36.13 -26.15
N GLU A 30 15.95 36.89 -25.35
CA GLU A 30 16.21 36.58 -23.94
C GLU A 30 14.88 36.53 -23.16
N SER A 31 14.55 35.36 -22.61
CA SER A 31 13.52 35.22 -21.59
C SER A 31 14.21 35.34 -20.22
N GLN A 32 13.70 36.26 -19.39
CA GLN A 32 14.19 36.46 -18.03
C GLN A 32 13.98 35.18 -17.20
N PRO A 33 14.93 34.82 -16.30
CA PRO A 33 14.76 33.67 -15.43
C PRO A 33 13.60 33.94 -14.45
N GLN A 34 12.52 33.18 -14.60
CA GLN A 34 11.37 33.23 -13.70
C GLN A 34 11.72 32.49 -12.41
N ASP A 35 11.65 33.23 -11.29
CA ASP A 35 11.90 32.74 -9.94
C ASP A 35 10.93 31.58 -9.56
N PRO A 36 11.43 30.37 -9.29
CA PRO A 36 10.59 29.22 -8.93
C PRO A 36 9.84 29.39 -7.60
N ALA A 37 10.26 30.32 -6.73
CA ALA A 37 9.60 30.60 -5.45
C ALA A 37 8.24 31.32 -5.60
N ARG A 38 7.94 31.86 -6.79
CA ARG A 38 6.67 32.58 -7.04
C ARG A 38 5.53 31.69 -7.51
N ARG A 39 5.81 30.47 -7.99
CA ARG A 39 4.76 29.48 -8.36
C ARG A 39 4.16 28.76 -7.15
N THR A 40 4.88 28.67 -6.04
CA THR A 40 4.39 27.98 -4.82
C THR A 40 3.42 28.82 -4.00
N ALA A 41 3.26 30.11 -4.26
CA ALA A 41 2.38 31.00 -3.49
C ALA A 41 0.98 31.22 -4.10
N GLN A 42 0.72 30.80 -5.35
CA GLN A 42 -0.56 31.03 -6.04
C GLN A 42 -1.46 29.79 -6.21
N ALA A 43 -1.11 28.66 -5.58
CA ALA A 43 -1.94 27.44 -5.57
C ALA A 43 -2.81 27.31 -4.30
N ARG A 44 -3.12 28.41 -3.61
CA ARG A 44 -4.04 28.41 -2.46
C ARG A 44 -5.35 29.06 -2.89
N THR A 45 -6.42 28.24 -2.89
CA THR A 45 -7.88 28.56 -2.95
C THR A 45 -8.68 27.76 -3.98
N GLY A 46 -8.36 26.48 -4.17
CA GLY A 46 -9.37 25.49 -4.56
C GLY A 46 -9.42 24.46 -3.43
N GLU A 47 -10.60 24.14 -2.90
CA GLU A 47 -10.76 22.97 -2.03
C GLU A 47 -10.18 21.76 -2.78
N ALA A 48 -8.98 21.33 -2.38
CA ALA A 48 -8.29 20.19 -2.97
C ALA A 48 -8.96 18.92 -2.45
N HIS A 49 -10.20 18.68 -2.88
CA HIS A 49 -10.94 17.49 -2.50
C HIS A 49 -10.51 16.33 -3.39
N LYS A 50 -10.31 15.17 -2.76
CA LYS A 50 -9.99 13.94 -3.47
C LYS A 50 -11.13 13.58 -4.43
N PRO A 51 -10.85 13.27 -5.70
CA PRO A 51 -11.89 12.84 -6.64
C PRO A 51 -12.54 11.55 -6.14
N ARG A 52 -13.87 11.47 -6.29
CA ARG A 52 -14.64 10.25 -6.02
C ARG A 52 -14.44 9.24 -7.15
N LEU A 53 -14.54 7.96 -6.82
CA LEU A 53 -14.51 6.89 -7.82
C LEU A 53 -15.76 6.94 -8.70
N ALA A 54 -15.59 7.23 -9.98
CA ALA A 54 -16.68 7.17 -10.97
C ALA A 54 -16.83 5.74 -11.55
N PRO A 55 -18.02 5.32 -11.99
CA PRO A 55 -18.27 3.97 -12.54
C PRO A 55 -17.31 3.59 -13.68
N GLU A 56 -17.01 4.52 -14.58
CA GLU A 56 -16.13 4.31 -15.74
C GLU A 56 -14.70 4.03 -15.29
N LEU A 57 -14.23 4.74 -14.25
CA LEU A 57 -12.92 4.51 -13.65
C LEU A 57 -12.90 3.19 -12.87
N ALA A 58 -13.95 2.87 -12.11
CA ALA A 58 -14.08 1.59 -11.41
C ALA A 58 -13.98 0.41 -12.40
N ARG A 59 -14.65 0.52 -13.55
CA ARG A 59 -14.56 -0.45 -14.64
C ARG A 59 -13.14 -0.57 -15.19
N LYS A 60 -12.46 0.55 -15.47
CA LYS A 60 -11.07 0.53 -15.96
C LYS A 60 -10.14 -0.16 -14.97
N LEU A 61 -10.30 0.10 -13.68
CA LEU A 61 -9.46 -0.48 -12.62
C LEU A 61 -9.75 -1.96 -12.41
N VAL A 62 -11.02 -2.39 -12.31
CA VAL A 62 -11.35 -3.80 -12.08
C VAL A 62 -10.97 -4.71 -13.23
N ARG A 63 -10.96 -4.18 -14.47
CA ARG A 63 -10.53 -4.92 -15.66
C ARG A 63 -9.08 -5.40 -15.56
N LEU A 64 -8.20 -4.60 -14.95
CA LEU A 64 -6.82 -5.02 -14.70
C LEU A 64 -6.74 -6.26 -13.78
N SER A 65 -7.64 -6.38 -12.81
CA SER A 65 -7.74 -7.57 -11.96
C SER A 65 -8.39 -8.76 -12.69
N LEU A 66 -9.44 -8.52 -13.48
CA LEU A 66 -10.11 -9.56 -14.29
C LEU A 66 -9.18 -10.18 -15.33
N ASP A 67 -8.32 -9.38 -15.97
CA ASP A 67 -7.35 -9.83 -16.97
C ASP A 67 -6.19 -10.62 -16.34
N CYS A 68 -6.01 -10.49 -15.02
CA CYS A 68 -4.89 -11.04 -14.27
C CYS A 68 -5.25 -12.31 -13.48
N VAL A 69 -6.49 -12.43 -13.00
CA VAL A 69 -6.92 -13.47 -12.03
C VAL A 69 -6.77 -14.92 -12.53
N ASP A 70 -6.84 -15.15 -13.84
CA ASP A 70 -6.61 -16.48 -14.46
C ASP A 70 -5.24 -16.60 -15.14
N ARG A 71 -4.43 -15.53 -15.11
CA ARG A 71 -3.16 -15.48 -15.82
C ARG A 71 -2.06 -16.08 -14.96
N GLU A 72 -1.62 -17.29 -15.31
CA GLU A 72 -0.60 -18.01 -14.55
C GLU A 72 0.84 -17.50 -14.75
N TYR A 73 1.18 -16.90 -15.91
CA TYR A 73 2.57 -16.51 -16.21
C TYR A 73 2.71 -15.07 -16.78
N PRO A 74 3.83 -14.38 -16.52
CA PRO A 74 4.92 -14.76 -15.59
C PRO A 74 4.47 -14.71 -14.13
N ASN A 75 5.10 -15.51 -13.26
CA ASN A 75 4.81 -15.52 -11.83
C ASN A 75 6.09 -15.59 -10.96
N LYS A 76 5.91 -15.29 -9.67
CA LYS A 76 6.88 -15.32 -8.58
C LYS A 76 6.20 -15.87 -7.32
N PRO A 77 6.00 -17.19 -7.23
CA PRO A 77 5.21 -17.79 -6.15
C PRO A 77 5.83 -17.64 -4.77
N GLY A 78 7.15 -17.40 -4.63
CA GLY A 78 7.76 -17.17 -3.32
C GLY A 78 7.79 -18.39 -2.39
N HIS A 79 7.53 -19.60 -2.92
CA HIS A 79 7.57 -20.85 -2.15
C HIS A 79 9.02 -21.24 -1.83
N VAL A 80 9.24 -21.80 -0.63
CA VAL A 80 10.48 -22.51 -0.30
C VAL A 80 10.38 -23.93 -0.85
N LEU A 81 11.42 -24.37 -1.55
CA LEU A 81 11.53 -25.74 -2.06
C LEU A 81 12.53 -26.52 -1.19
N GLU A 82 12.09 -27.63 -0.61
CA GLU A 82 12.90 -28.56 0.18
C GLU A 82 13.49 -29.67 -0.70
N SER A 83 12.89 -29.92 -1.86
CA SER A 83 13.29 -30.98 -2.79
C SER A 83 12.88 -30.68 -4.22
N ALA A 84 13.47 -31.39 -5.19
CA ALA A 84 13.27 -31.14 -6.62
C ALA A 84 11.84 -31.48 -7.11
N ASP A 85 11.17 -32.45 -6.48
CA ASP A 85 9.78 -32.82 -6.80
C ASP A 85 8.76 -31.72 -6.43
N GLN A 86 9.17 -30.75 -5.60
CA GLN A 86 8.35 -29.60 -5.24
C GLN A 86 8.44 -28.46 -6.28
N ALA A 87 9.32 -28.56 -7.28
CA ALA A 87 9.43 -27.59 -8.38
C ALA A 87 8.31 -27.80 -9.41
N ARG A 88 7.07 -27.52 -9.01
CA ARG A 88 5.85 -27.70 -9.81
C ARG A 88 5.07 -26.39 -9.99
N PRO A 89 4.11 -26.32 -10.93
CA PRO A 89 3.30 -25.12 -11.11
C PRO A 89 2.60 -24.69 -9.81
N HIS A 90 2.65 -23.40 -9.49
CA HIS A 90 2.14 -22.91 -8.21
C HIS A 90 0.63 -23.11 -8.02
N ARG A 91 -0.16 -23.20 -9.11
CA ARG A 91 -1.58 -23.58 -9.08
C ARG A 91 -1.84 -24.97 -8.47
N GLU A 92 -0.81 -25.81 -8.34
CA GLU A 92 -0.91 -27.10 -7.66
C GLU A 92 -0.86 -26.95 -6.12
N ASP A 93 -0.16 -25.93 -5.62
CA ASP A 93 -0.02 -25.63 -4.19
C ASP A 93 -1.07 -24.60 -3.71
N THR A 94 -1.23 -23.51 -4.45
CA THR A 94 -2.12 -22.38 -4.11
C THR A 94 -3.15 -22.12 -5.23
N PRO A 95 -4.16 -23.00 -5.38
CA PRO A 95 -5.06 -23.00 -6.53
C PRO A 95 -6.18 -21.94 -6.52
N ALA A 96 -6.52 -21.34 -5.38
CA ALA A 96 -7.51 -20.28 -5.32
C ALA A 96 -6.89 -18.95 -5.76
N PHE A 97 -5.60 -18.76 -5.50
CA PHE A 97 -4.86 -17.52 -5.76
C PHE A 97 -3.66 -17.75 -6.70
N PHE A 98 -3.85 -18.56 -7.74
CA PHE A 98 -2.80 -18.85 -8.74
C PHE A 98 -2.69 -17.80 -9.86
N GLY A 99 -3.63 -16.86 -9.94
CA GLY A 99 -3.53 -15.79 -10.94
C GLY A 99 -2.40 -14.83 -10.64
N CYS A 100 -2.20 -13.89 -11.57
CA CYS A 100 -1.30 -12.77 -11.40
C CYS A 100 0.18 -13.11 -11.22
N PHE A 101 0.98 -12.08 -10.96
CA PHE A 101 2.42 -12.23 -10.79
C PHE A 101 2.76 -13.00 -9.51
N ASP A 102 2.02 -12.83 -8.41
CA ASP A 102 2.23 -13.58 -7.17
C ASP A 102 0.92 -13.74 -6.39
N TRP A 103 0.98 -14.54 -5.32
CA TRP A 103 -0.19 -14.96 -4.55
C TRP A 103 -0.93 -13.77 -3.95
N HIS A 104 -0.22 -12.84 -3.29
CA HIS A 104 -0.88 -11.67 -2.71
C HIS A 104 -1.45 -10.75 -3.79
N SER A 105 -0.82 -10.69 -4.98
CA SER A 105 -1.39 -9.96 -6.11
C SER A 105 -2.73 -10.49 -6.55
N ALA A 106 -2.87 -11.82 -6.62
CA ALA A 106 -4.15 -12.44 -6.85
C ALA A 106 -5.14 -12.10 -5.72
N VAL A 107 -4.74 -12.23 -4.44
CA VAL A 107 -5.63 -11.95 -3.30
C VAL A 107 -6.19 -10.53 -3.33
N HIS A 108 -5.36 -9.52 -3.52
CA HIS A 108 -5.86 -8.15 -3.56
C HIS A 108 -6.57 -7.82 -4.87
N GLY A 109 -6.28 -8.52 -5.98
CA GLY A 109 -7.12 -8.52 -7.17
C GLY A 109 -8.53 -9.06 -6.92
N HIS A 110 -8.68 -10.11 -6.11
CA HIS A 110 -9.99 -10.58 -5.65
C HIS A 110 -10.69 -9.54 -4.77
N TRP A 111 -9.93 -8.84 -3.91
CA TRP A 111 -10.48 -7.74 -3.12
C TRP A 111 -10.99 -6.61 -4.02
N ALA A 112 -10.23 -6.23 -5.05
CA ALA A 112 -10.63 -5.19 -6.01
C ALA A 112 -11.94 -5.56 -6.73
N MET A 113 -12.06 -6.82 -7.16
CA MET A 113 -13.29 -7.36 -7.74
C MET A 113 -14.48 -7.29 -6.77
N ALA A 114 -14.33 -7.78 -5.53
CA ALA A 114 -15.38 -7.74 -4.51
C ALA A 114 -15.78 -6.30 -4.15
N ARG A 115 -14.80 -5.40 -4.01
CA ARG A 115 -15.01 -3.97 -3.72
C ARG A 115 -15.80 -3.27 -4.83
N VAL A 116 -15.45 -3.50 -6.09
CA VAL A 116 -16.17 -2.91 -7.22
C VAL A 116 -17.58 -3.48 -7.34
N LEU A 117 -17.77 -4.79 -7.13
CA LEU A 117 -19.09 -5.40 -7.09
C LEU A 117 -19.97 -4.82 -5.96
N ARG A 118 -19.38 -4.48 -4.80
CA ARG A 118 -20.09 -3.85 -3.68
C ARG A 118 -20.52 -2.42 -4.01
N LEU A 119 -19.62 -1.63 -4.60
CA LEU A 119 -19.85 -0.20 -4.84
C LEU A 119 -20.66 0.08 -6.11
N PHE A 120 -20.55 -0.78 -7.11
CA PHE A 120 -21.19 -0.61 -8.41
C PHE A 120 -21.79 -1.94 -8.89
N PRO A 121 -22.83 -2.45 -8.21
CA PRO A 121 -23.42 -3.76 -8.51
C PRO A 121 -24.00 -3.85 -9.93
N ASP A 122 -24.39 -2.73 -10.53
CA ASP A 122 -25.01 -2.65 -11.85
C ASP A 122 -23.99 -2.45 -13.00
N LEU A 123 -22.69 -2.54 -12.73
CA LEU A 123 -21.68 -2.44 -13.81
C LEU A 123 -21.82 -3.59 -14.81
N PRO A 124 -21.57 -3.35 -16.11
CA PRO A 124 -21.56 -4.41 -17.13
C PRO A 124 -20.63 -5.59 -16.80
N ASP A 125 -19.59 -5.34 -16.01
CA ASP A 125 -18.58 -6.32 -15.62
C ASP A 125 -19.01 -7.19 -14.42
N ALA A 126 -20.13 -6.87 -13.75
CA ALA A 126 -20.58 -7.55 -12.52
C ALA A 126 -20.77 -9.06 -12.71
N ALA A 127 -21.39 -9.49 -13.81
CA ALA A 127 -21.59 -10.90 -14.11
C ALA A 127 -20.27 -11.65 -14.34
N GLU A 128 -19.23 -10.96 -14.84
CA GLU A 128 -17.90 -11.56 -15.01
C GLU A 128 -17.15 -11.65 -13.69
N ILE A 129 -17.19 -10.59 -12.88
CA ILE A 129 -16.66 -10.58 -11.51
C ILE A 129 -17.25 -11.74 -10.71
N GLU A 130 -18.57 -11.91 -10.74
CA GLU A 130 -19.25 -13.01 -10.05
C GLU A 130 -18.70 -14.37 -10.48
N ARG A 131 -18.57 -14.62 -11.80
CA ARG A 131 -18.04 -15.89 -12.32
C ARG A 131 -16.60 -16.16 -11.87
N LYS A 132 -15.74 -15.14 -11.83
CA LYS A 132 -14.35 -15.29 -11.36
C LYS A 132 -14.31 -15.59 -9.86
N LEU A 133 -15.05 -14.83 -9.05
CA LEU A 133 -15.12 -15.07 -7.61
C LEU A 133 -15.67 -16.48 -7.32
N ASP A 134 -16.70 -16.94 -8.03
CA ASP A 134 -17.22 -18.32 -7.92
C ASP A 134 -16.20 -19.39 -8.30
N ALA A 135 -15.40 -19.15 -9.34
CA ALA A 135 -14.44 -20.13 -9.83
C ALA A 135 -13.26 -20.31 -8.86
N HIS A 136 -12.85 -19.24 -8.17
CA HIS A 136 -11.68 -19.21 -7.28
C HIS A 136 -12.02 -19.46 -5.81
N LEU A 137 -13.11 -18.86 -5.30
CA LEU A 137 -13.51 -18.96 -3.90
C LEU A 137 -14.40 -20.18 -3.65
N ARG A 138 -13.85 -21.36 -3.95
CA ARG A 138 -14.51 -22.66 -3.71
C ARG A 138 -13.93 -23.38 -2.50
N PRO A 139 -14.77 -24.11 -1.72
CA PRO A 139 -14.29 -24.84 -0.54
C PRO A 139 -13.13 -25.81 -0.82
N ASP A 140 -13.16 -26.51 -1.95
CA ASP A 140 -12.13 -27.50 -2.30
C ASP A 140 -10.79 -26.86 -2.69
N LEU A 141 -10.81 -25.66 -3.30
CA LEU A 141 -9.59 -24.91 -3.61
C LEU A 141 -9.01 -24.28 -2.35
N ILE A 142 -9.86 -23.71 -1.50
CA ILE A 142 -9.44 -23.13 -0.23
C ILE A 142 -8.85 -24.19 0.71
N GLU A 143 -9.38 -25.41 0.74
CA GLU A 143 -8.79 -26.49 1.55
C GLU A 143 -7.38 -26.87 1.06
N ARG A 144 -7.11 -26.77 -0.25
CA ARG A 144 -5.76 -26.96 -0.79
C ARG A 144 -4.79 -25.84 -0.40
N GLU A 145 -5.25 -24.59 -0.41
CA GLU A 145 -4.47 -23.45 0.14
C GLU A 145 -4.07 -23.72 1.60
N ARG A 146 -5.02 -24.18 2.41
CA ARG A 146 -4.79 -24.52 3.82
C ARG A 146 -3.81 -25.67 3.99
N ALA A 147 -3.94 -26.72 3.19
CA ALA A 147 -3.01 -27.84 3.19
C ALA A 147 -1.58 -27.40 2.81
N PHE A 148 -1.43 -26.43 1.89
CA PHE A 148 -0.13 -25.83 1.59
C PHE A 148 0.42 -25.02 2.76
N LEU A 149 -0.38 -24.14 3.38
CA LEU A 149 0.04 -23.32 4.51
C LEU A 149 0.38 -24.16 5.76
N ALA A 150 -0.26 -25.32 5.94
CA ALA A 150 -0.02 -26.25 7.03
C ALA A 150 1.38 -26.89 7.01
N GLN A 151 2.08 -26.87 5.88
CA GLN A 151 3.43 -27.42 5.75
C GLN A 151 4.45 -26.54 6.50
N GLU A 152 5.46 -27.16 7.13
CA GLU A 152 6.47 -26.41 7.91
C GLU A 152 7.25 -25.43 7.01
N ARG A 153 7.57 -25.81 5.76
CA ARG A 153 8.22 -24.92 4.78
C ARG A 153 7.43 -23.65 4.45
N SER A 154 6.12 -23.69 4.61
CA SER A 154 5.22 -22.55 4.32
C SER A 154 5.02 -21.64 5.53
N ARG A 155 5.75 -21.87 6.63
CA ARG A 155 5.57 -21.12 7.87
C ARG A 155 5.70 -19.62 7.68
N THR A 156 6.66 -19.14 6.89
CA THR A 156 6.91 -17.71 6.63
C THR A 156 6.21 -17.17 5.40
N PHE A 157 5.49 -18.01 4.65
CA PHE A 157 4.82 -17.61 3.42
C PHE A 157 3.87 -16.44 3.67
N GLU A 158 4.00 -15.39 2.85
CA GLU A 158 3.14 -14.20 2.85
C GLU A 158 3.10 -13.39 4.16
N ARG A 159 4.04 -13.62 5.08
CA ARG A 159 4.18 -12.80 6.30
C ARG A 159 4.74 -11.42 5.97
N PRO A 160 4.18 -10.33 6.55
CA PRO A 160 2.81 -10.19 7.02
C PRO A 160 1.84 -9.67 5.94
N TYR A 161 2.34 -9.26 4.77
CA TYR A 161 1.56 -8.51 3.77
C TYR A 161 0.44 -9.29 3.10
N GLY A 162 0.72 -10.45 2.50
CA GLY A 162 -0.34 -11.27 1.90
C GLY A 162 -1.36 -11.75 2.94
N MET A 163 -0.92 -12.01 4.17
CA MET A 163 -1.82 -12.28 5.30
C MET A 163 -2.79 -11.12 5.54
N GLY A 164 -2.29 -9.88 5.59
CA GLY A 164 -3.12 -8.68 5.74
C GLY A 164 -4.14 -8.53 4.60
N TRP A 165 -3.70 -8.70 3.34
CA TRP A 165 -4.59 -8.60 2.18
C TRP A 165 -5.66 -9.69 2.14
N LEU A 166 -5.37 -10.91 2.59
CA LEU A 166 -6.40 -11.96 2.67
C LEU A 166 -7.48 -11.61 3.70
N LEU A 167 -7.07 -11.11 4.87
CA LEU A 167 -8.00 -10.64 5.88
C LEU A 167 -8.84 -9.45 5.36
N ARG A 168 -8.22 -8.55 4.57
CA ARG A 168 -8.92 -7.44 3.91
C ARG A 168 -9.94 -7.95 2.88
N LEU A 169 -9.59 -8.93 2.04
CA LEU A 169 -10.54 -9.59 1.13
C LEU A 169 -11.71 -10.18 1.90
N ARG A 170 -11.45 -10.92 2.97
CA ARG A 170 -12.51 -11.53 3.75
C ARG A 170 -13.43 -10.49 4.40
N ALA A 171 -12.87 -9.39 4.90
CA ALA A 171 -13.64 -8.27 5.44
C ALA A 171 -14.53 -7.62 4.35
N GLU A 172 -14.02 -7.45 3.13
CA GLU A 172 -14.81 -6.93 2.00
C GLU A 172 -16.02 -7.82 1.67
N LEU A 173 -15.82 -9.14 1.67
CA LEU A 173 -16.90 -10.10 1.43
C LEU A 173 -17.98 -10.04 2.52
N GLU A 174 -17.64 -9.65 3.75
CA GLU A 174 -18.60 -9.40 4.83
C GLU A 174 -19.52 -8.22 4.50
N LEU A 175 -18.95 -7.14 3.98
CA LEU A 175 -19.67 -5.92 3.61
C LEU A 175 -20.44 -6.04 2.28
N LEU A 176 -20.18 -7.09 1.50
CA LEU A 176 -20.77 -7.28 0.18
C LEU A 176 -22.20 -7.84 0.27
N SER A 177 -23.17 -6.98 -0.02
CA SER A 177 -24.60 -7.32 -0.14
C SER A 177 -24.96 -7.99 -1.47
N HIS A 178 -24.27 -9.09 -1.82
CA HIS A 178 -24.51 -9.87 -3.04
C HIS A 178 -25.09 -11.25 -2.70
N PRO A 179 -26.04 -11.82 -3.50
CA PRO A 179 -26.66 -13.12 -3.19
C PRO A 179 -25.66 -14.28 -3.02
N LYS A 180 -24.52 -14.24 -3.72
CA LYS A 180 -23.45 -15.25 -3.61
C LYS A 180 -22.39 -14.96 -2.55
N ALA A 181 -22.36 -13.75 -1.99
CA ALA A 181 -21.36 -13.39 -0.98
C ALA A 181 -21.37 -14.31 0.25
N PRO A 182 -22.52 -14.80 0.78
CA PRO A 182 -22.53 -15.80 1.84
C PRO A 182 -21.74 -17.07 1.52
N ALA A 183 -21.79 -17.56 0.28
CA ALA A 183 -21.07 -18.75 -0.14
C ALA A 183 -19.56 -18.50 -0.24
N TRP A 184 -19.15 -17.35 -0.81
CA TRP A 184 -17.74 -16.95 -0.88
C TRP A 184 -17.13 -16.75 0.50
N ARG A 185 -17.88 -16.14 1.43
CA ARG A 185 -17.48 -16.00 2.84
C ARG A 185 -17.25 -17.35 3.49
N ALA A 186 -18.24 -18.24 3.41
CA ALA A 186 -18.15 -19.57 3.99
C ALA A 186 -16.98 -20.40 3.41
N ALA A 187 -16.70 -20.25 2.11
CA ALA A 187 -15.57 -20.90 1.48
C ALA A 187 -14.22 -20.35 1.99
N LEU A 188 -14.10 -19.03 2.17
CA LEU A 188 -12.85 -18.37 2.57
C LEU A 188 -12.59 -18.39 4.09
N ASP A 189 -13.64 -18.51 4.91
CA ASP A 189 -13.57 -18.48 6.38
C ASP A 189 -12.46 -19.35 6.97
N PRO A 190 -12.32 -20.64 6.60
CA PRO A 190 -11.32 -21.51 7.23
C PRO A 190 -9.87 -21.06 6.96
N LEU A 191 -9.61 -20.49 5.78
CA LEU A 191 -8.29 -19.94 5.45
C LEU A 191 -8.05 -18.60 6.15
N ALA A 192 -9.06 -17.73 6.22
CA ALA A 192 -8.96 -16.47 6.95
C ALA A 192 -8.68 -16.69 8.44
N ASP A 193 -9.35 -17.67 9.06
CA ASP A 193 -9.14 -18.04 10.47
C ASP A 193 -7.72 -18.59 10.69
N ASP A 194 -7.22 -19.43 9.78
CA ASP A 194 -5.84 -19.95 9.84
C ASP A 194 -4.81 -18.82 9.73
N ILE A 195 -5.03 -17.87 8.81
CA ILE A 195 -4.17 -16.69 8.61
C ILE A 195 -4.21 -15.77 9.84
N ALA A 196 -5.40 -15.48 10.38
CA ALA A 196 -5.56 -14.62 11.56
C ALA A 196 -4.80 -15.18 12.76
N ARG A 197 -4.92 -16.49 13.04
CA ARG A 197 -4.17 -17.16 14.11
C ARG A 197 -2.66 -17.11 13.87
N ARG A 198 -2.20 -17.37 12.65
CA ARG A 198 -0.77 -17.32 12.29
C ARG A 198 -0.18 -15.91 12.43
N LEU A 199 -0.94 -14.89 12.04
CA LEU A 199 -0.54 -13.50 12.21
C LEU A 199 -0.41 -13.17 13.69
N ALA A 200 -1.43 -13.49 14.51
CA ALA A 200 -1.37 -13.28 15.96
C ALA A 200 -0.20 -14.02 16.62
N GLU A 201 0.06 -15.27 16.24
CA GLU A 201 1.20 -16.06 16.71
C GLU A 201 2.54 -15.42 16.32
N TYR A 202 2.68 -15.00 15.05
CA TYR A 202 3.87 -14.30 14.57
C TYR A 202 4.13 -13.03 15.38
N LEU A 203 3.10 -12.20 15.56
CA LEU A 203 3.17 -10.94 16.28
C LEU A 203 3.52 -11.12 17.76
N SER A 204 3.02 -12.17 18.40
CA SER A 204 3.37 -12.51 19.79
C SER A 204 4.85 -12.85 19.99
N ARG A 205 5.54 -13.27 18.93
CA ARG A 205 6.97 -13.62 18.93
C ARG A 205 7.86 -12.50 18.40
N LEU A 206 7.28 -11.50 17.74
CA LEU A 206 8.01 -10.43 17.07
C LEU A 206 8.43 -9.37 18.11
N SER A 207 9.70 -9.34 18.48
CA SER A 207 10.23 -8.45 19.52
C SER A 207 10.14 -6.97 19.16
N VAL A 208 10.38 -6.62 17.89
CA VAL A 208 10.34 -5.25 17.36
C VAL A 208 9.62 -5.24 16.02
N PRO A 209 8.85 -4.19 15.68
CA PRO A 209 8.11 -4.18 14.44
C PRO A 209 9.04 -3.98 13.24
N VAL A 210 8.65 -4.50 12.08
CA VAL A 210 9.36 -4.25 10.82
C VAL A 210 8.77 -3.01 10.15
N ARG A 211 9.62 -1.99 9.94
CA ARG A 211 9.25 -0.67 9.39
C ARG A 211 9.74 -0.49 7.94
N ASP A 212 9.86 -1.59 7.21
CA ASP A 212 10.27 -1.57 5.80
C ASP A 212 9.23 -0.85 4.93
N GLY A 213 9.65 -0.23 3.83
CA GLY A 213 8.74 0.46 2.89
C GLY A 213 8.11 -0.47 1.84
N THR A 214 8.24 -1.78 2.04
CA THR A 214 7.69 -2.82 1.16
C THR A 214 6.88 -3.86 1.96
N HIS A 215 6.72 -5.07 1.42
CA HIS A 215 5.89 -6.16 1.92
C HIS A 215 6.12 -6.55 3.40
N GLN A 216 7.26 -6.23 4.00
CA GLN A 216 7.50 -6.61 5.39
C GLN A 216 6.94 -5.61 6.42
N ASN A 217 6.33 -4.50 5.97
CA ASN A 217 5.77 -3.48 6.85
C ASN A 217 4.70 -4.07 7.79
N THR A 218 5.02 -4.09 9.08
CA THR A 218 4.15 -4.63 10.13
C THR A 218 2.91 -3.75 10.30
N ALA A 219 3.05 -2.42 10.33
CA ALA A 219 1.94 -1.51 10.57
C ALA A 219 0.85 -1.62 9.50
N PHE A 220 1.24 -1.66 8.22
CA PHE A 220 0.32 -1.81 7.09
C PHE A 220 -0.54 -3.09 7.21
N SER A 221 0.11 -4.21 7.55
CA SER A 221 -0.59 -5.49 7.68
C SER A 221 -1.51 -5.55 8.90
N LEU A 222 -1.12 -4.92 10.01
CA LEU A 222 -1.95 -4.79 11.21
C LEU A 222 -3.20 -3.95 10.96
N SER A 223 -3.10 -2.88 10.15
CA SER A 223 -4.27 -2.06 9.79
C SER A 223 -5.35 -2.91 9.08
N HIS A 224 -4.96 -3.75 8.13
CA HIS A 224 -5.90 -4.66 7.48
C HIS A 224 -6.49 -5.70 8.44
N ALA A 225 -5.68 -6.26 9.33
CA ALA A 225 -6.11 -7.27 10.30
C ALA A 225 -7.06 -6.68 11.36
N LEU A 226 -6.84 -5.44 11.80
CA LEU A 226 -7.74 -4.73 12.72
C LEU A 226 -9.09 -4.43 12.07
N ASP A 227 -9.09 -3.94 10.83
CA ASP A 227 -10.34 -3.69 10.09
C ASP A 227 -11.12 -5.00 9.92
N TYR A 228 -10.44 -6.11 9.59
CA TYR A 228 -11.05 -7.44 9.55
C TYR A 228 -11.65 -7.86 10.88
N ALA A 229 -10.89 -7.75 11.98
CA ALA A 229 -11.35 -8.16 13.31
C ALA A 229 -12.59 -7.38 13.74
N GLY A 230 -12.61 -6.06 13.52
CA GLY A 230 -13.76 -5.21 13.81
C GLY A 230 -14.99 -5.55 12.97
N ILE A 231 -14.82 -5.77 11.66
CA ILE A 231 -15.91 -6.16 10.75
C ILE A 231 -16.48 -7.54 11.10
N ARG A 232 -15.64 -8.47 11.58
CA ARG A 232 -16.05 -9.82 12.01
C ARG A 232 -16.63 -9.86 13.43
N GLY A 233 -16.44 -8.81 14.22
CA GLY A 233 -16.76 -8.81 15.66
C GLY A 233 -15.86 -9.76 16.47
N ASP A 234 -14.63 -10.03 16.01
CA ASP A 234 -13.65 -10.83 16.75
C ASP A 234 -12.85 -9.94 17.71
N GLU A 235 -13.45 -9.63 18.86
CA GLU A 235 -12.82 -8.80 19.89
C GLU A 235 -11.52 -9.41 20.45
N GLY A 236 -11.42 -10.74 20.49
CA GLY A 236 -10.22 -11.42 20.95
C GLY A 236 -9.01 -11.13 20.07
N LEU A 237 -9.20 -11.23 18.74
CA LEU A 237 -8.19 -10.85 17.76
C LEU A 237 -7.94 -9.33 17.76
N ALA A 238 -9.00 -8.52 17.77
CA ALA A 238 -8.88 -7.05 17.76
C ALA A 238 -8.04 -6.57 18.95
N ASP A 239 -8.30 -7.07 20.15
CA ASP A 239 -7.55 -6.71 21.35
C ASP A 239 -6.11 -7.20 21.33
N ALA A 240 -5.84 -8.39 20.78
CA ALA A 240 -4.48 -8.87 20.61
C ALA A 240 -3.67 -7.97 19.65
N LEU A 241 -4.29 -7.54 18.55
CA LEU A 241 -3.68 -6.63 17.59
C LEU A 241 -3.49 -5.21 18.15
N ARG A 242 -4.49 -4.65 18.86
CA ARG A 242 -4.38 -3.35 19.55
C ARG A 242 -3.26 -3.35 20.57
N ARG A 243 -3.17 -4.39 21.43
CA ARG A 243 -2.08 -4.54 22.39
C ARG A 243 -0.72 -4.52 21.70
N ARG A 244 -0.57 -5.32 20.64
CA ARG A 244 0.71 -5.37 19.92
C ARG A 244 1.07 -4.06 19.23
N ALA A 245 0.09 -3.38 18.62
CA ALA A 245 0.30 -2.07 18.03
C ALA A 245 0.79 -1.04 19.08
N ARG A 246 0.17 -1.03 20.28
CA ARG A 246 0.61 -0.17 21.38
C ARG A 246 2.03 -0.51 21.84
N ASP A 247 2.33 -1.79 22.04
CA ASP A 247 3.68 -2.23 22.45
C ASP A 247 4.76 -1.80 21.45
N PHE A 248 4.43 -1.80 20.16
CA PHE A 248 5.36 -1.48 19.08
C PHE A 248 5.56 0.00 18.84
N TYR A 249 4.49 0.80 18.91
CA TYR A 249 4.45 2.14 18.30
C TYR A 249 4.01 3.25 19.27
N LEU A 250 3.45 2.93 20.44
CA LEU A 250 2.96 3.97 21.37
C LEU A 250 4.08 4.90 21.87
N ALA A 251 5.29 4.36 22.05
CA ALA A 251 6.46 5.09 22.50
C ALA A 251 7.20 5.83 21.38
N ASP A 252 6.84 5.60 20.12
CA ASP A 252 7.56 6.18 18.98
C ASP A 252 7.33 7.69 18.90
N ARG A 253 8.39 8.40 18.55
CA ARG A 253 8.45 9.87 18.47
C ARG A 253 9.34 10.25 17.29
N ALA A 254 9.09 11.42 16.71
CA ALA A 254 9.92 12.00 15.66
C ALA A 254 10.28 10.99 14.54
N CYS A 255 9.27 10.51 13.83
CA CYS A 255 9.41 9.57 12.73
C CYS A 255 10.52 10.02 11.76
N PRO A 256 11.44 9.13 11.33
CA PRO A 256 12.58 9.48 10.49
C PRO A 256 12.19 9.69 9.02
N ALA A 257 11.29 10.64 8.75
CA ALA A 257 10.79 10.98 7.41
C ALA A 257 11.91 11.30 6.40
N ALA A 258 13.10 11.70 6.88
CA ALA A 258 14.28 11.95 6.06
C ALA A 258 14.82 10.70 5.33
N PHE A 259 14.47 9.49 5.77
CA PHE A 259 14.85 8.24 5.11
C PHE A 259 13.79 7.72 4.13
N GLU A 260 12.67 8.41 4.00
CA GLU A 260 11.61 8.04 3.07
C GLU A 260 11.55 9.00 1.87
N PRO A 261 11.29 8.49 0.66
CA PRO A 261 11.20 7.07 0.31
C PRO A 261 12.58 6.43 0.12
N SER A 262 12.69 5.12 0.37
CA SER A 262 13.68 4.28 -0.31
C SER A 262 13.24 4.06 -1.78
N GLY A 263 14.19 3.77 -2.66
CA GLY A 263 13.97 3.81 -4.12
C GLY A 263 12.97 2.80 -4.69
N GLU A 264 12.47 1.85 -3.89
CA GLU A 264 11.54 0.79 -4.29
C GLU A 264 10.34 0.68 -3.32
N ASP A 265 10.09 1.72 -2.52
CA ASP A 265 8.98 1.74 -1.56
C ASP A 265 7.64 1.79 -2.30
N PHE A 266 6.65 1.07 -1.76
CA PHE A 266 5.22 1.25 -2.07
C PHE A 266 4.37 1.46 -0.80
N ILE A 267 5.00 1.47 0.36
CA ILE A 267 4.41 1.79 1.66
C ILE A 267 5.30 2.83 2.31
N SER A 268 4.70 3.87 2.90
CA SER A 268 5.41 4.84 3.75
C SER A 268 5.44 4.31 5.18
N PRO A 269 6.61 3.96 5.75
CA PRO A 269 6.72 3.55 7.16
C PRO A 269 6.04 4.51 8.14
N CYS A 270 6.33 5.82 8.08
CA CYS A 270 5.73 6.82 8.96
C CYS A 270 4.20 6.85 8.84
N LEU A 271 3.68 6.90 7.61
CA LEU A 271 2.24 7.04 7.42
C LEU A 271 1.48 5.73 7.66
N ALA A 272 2.08 4.57 7.41
CA ALA A 272 1.50 3.28 7.77
C ALA A 272 1.37 3.14 9.29
N GLU A 273 2.38 3.58 10.04
CA GLU A 273 2.34 3.62 11.50
C GLU A 273 1.26 4.58 12.01
N ALA A 274 1.21 5.81 11.51
CA ALA A 274 0.18 6.77 11.90
C ALA A 274 -1.24 6.31 11.54
N ASP A 275 -1.41 5.69 10.36
CA ASP A 275 -2.68 5.12 9.92
C ASP A 275 -3.11 3.91 10.78
N LEU A 276 -2.17 3.11 11.27
CA LEU A 276 -2.45 2.07 12.26
C LEU A 276 -2.87 2.70 13.61
N MET A 277 -2.09 3.65 14.11
CA MET A 277 -2.30 4.18 15.46
C MET A 277 -3.61 4.95 15.61
N ARG A 278 -4.13 5.59 14.55
CA ARG A 278 -5.50 6.17 14.58
C ARG A 278 -6.62 5.15 14.77
N ARG A 279 -6.38 3.86 14.47
CA ARG A 279 -7.36 2.77 14.70
C ARG A 279 -7.28 2.23 16.13
N VAL A 280 -6.17 2.48 16.81
CA VAL A 280 -5.80 1.87 18.09
C VAL A 280 -6.01 2.83 19.26
N LEU A 281 -5.77 4.12 19.04
CA LEU A 281 -5.84 5.16 20.06
C LEU A 281 -7.18 5.89 20.01
N GLU A 282 -7.65 6.32 21.17
CA GLU A 282 -8.78 7.25 21.26
C GLU A 282 -8.46 8.58 20.55
N PRO A 283 -9.45 9.34 20.03
CA PRO A 283 -9.19 10.51 19.18
C PRO A 283 -8.21 11.54 19.76
N GLU A 284 -8.33 11.86 21.05
CA GLU A 284 -7.46 12.84 21.71
C GLU A 284 -6.06 12.29 22.03
N GLU A 285 -5.97 11.00 22.35
CA GLU A 285 -4.69 10.29 22.52
C GLU A 285 -3.96 10.20 21.19
N PHE A 286 -4.68 9.88 20.10
CA PHE A 286 -4.13 9.85 18.74
C PHE A 286 -3.60 11.23 18.32
N ARG A 287 -4.36 12.31 18.54
CA ARG A 287 -3.93 13.67 18.21
C ARG A 287 -2.58 14.00 18.88
N SER A 288 -2.51 13.76 20.19
CA SER A 288 -1.30 14.04 20.98
C SER A 288 -0.12 13.15 20.58
N TRP A 289 -0.37 11.87 20.28
CA TRP A 289 0.63 10.94 19.79
C TRP A 289 1.13 11.36 18.39
N LEU A 290 0.24 11.73 17.47
CA LEU A 290 0.56 12.15 16.11
C LEU A 290 1.43 13.41 16.10
N GLU A 291 1.10 14.40 16.94
CA GLU A 291 1.89 15.63 17.10
C GLU A 291 3.31 15.37 17.63
N ALA A 292 3.48 14.33 18.43
CA ALA A 292 4.78 13.93 18.97
C ALA A 292 5.57 12.99 18.03
N PHE A 293 4.86 12.25 17.18
CA PHE A 293 5.41 11.30 16.24
C PHE A 293 5.79 11.95 14.91
N MET A 294 4.88 12.68 14.27
CA MET A 294 5.10 13.30 12.96
C MET A 294 5.74 14.70 13.09
N PRO A 295 6.64 15.09 12.16
CA PRO A 295 7.01 16.49 12.06
C PRO A 295 5.79 17.34 11.65
N PRO A 296 5.71 18.62 12.07
CA PRO A 296 4.67 19.52 11.58
C PRO A 296 4.70 19.64 10.04
N PRO A 297 3.55 19.78 9.36
CA PRO A 297 3.48 19.91 7.90
C PRO A 297 4.35 21.03 7.30
N GLU A 298 4.54 22.11 8.05
CA GLU A 298 5.33 23.29 7.69
C GLU A 298 6.84 23.12 7.91
N ASP A 299 7.26 22.07 8.61
CA ASP A 299 8.66 21.78 8.92
C ASP A 299 9.38 21.17 7.71
N GLU A 300 10.63 21.56 7.48
CA GLU A 300 11.44 21.00 6.39
C GLU A 300 11.60 19.47 6.49
N ARG A 301 11.58 18.92 7.70
CA ARG A 301 11.63 17.47 7.96
C ARG A 301 10.43 16.72 7.39
N PHE A 302 9.30 17.40 7.18
CA PHE A 302 8.09 16.81 6.58
C PHE A 302 8.16 16.75 5.04
N ARG A 303 9.05 17.55 4.43
CA ARG A 303 9.15 17.69 2.96
C ARG A 303 9.18 16.35 2.20
N PRO A 304 9.90 15.30 2.63
CA PRO A 304 9.94 14.03 1.89
C PRO A 304 8.59 13.29 1.78
N LEU A 305 7.65 13.57 2.68
CA LEU A 305 6.30 13.00 2.67
C LEU A 305 5.31 13.88 1.88
N SER A 306 5.56 15.18 1.81
CA SER A 306 4.64 16.18 1.22
C SER A 306 4.47 16.05 -0.31
N ALA A 307 5.50 15.56 -1.02
CA ALA A 307 5.51 15.48 -2.48
C ALA A 307 5.64 14.03 -2.98
N PRO A 308 5.05 13.69 -4.14
CA PRO A 308 5.28 12.41 -4.81
C PRO A 308 6.76 12.17 -5.10
N ALA A 309 7.19 10.91 -5.04
CA ALA A 309 8.55 10.53 -5.37
C ALA A 309 8.80 10.62 -6.89
N GLU A 310 10.04 10.89 -7.29
CA GLU A 310 10.42 10.84 -8.71
C GLU A 310 10.39 9.39 -9.20
N VAL A 311 9.53 9.10 -10.18
CA VAL A 311 9.49 7.80 -10.87
C VAL A 311 10.22 7.91 -12.19
N ARG A 312 11.49 7.46 -12.23
CA ARG A 312 12.34 7.59 -13.42
C ARG A 312 12.05 6.55 -14.49
N ASP A 313 11.69 5.34 -14.07
CA ASP A 313 11.26 4.26 -14.96
C ASP A 313 9.98 3.64 -14.41
N PRO A 314 8.80 4.02 -14.93
CA PRO A 314 7.54 3.45 -14.47
C PRO A 314 7.38 1.96 -14.83
N ARG A 315 8.14 1.44 -15.80
CA ARG A 315 8.04 0.05 -16.28
C ARG A 315 8.97 -0.91 -15.57
N ASP A 316 9.97 -0.40 -14.86
CA ASP A 316 10.77 -1.22 -13.98
C ASP A 316 9.88 -1.75 -12.83
N PRO A 317 9.84 -3.07 -12.59
CA PRO A 317 8.90 -3.67 -11.65
C PRO A 317 9.16 -3.30 -10.18
N ARG A 318 10.29 -2.66 -9.86
CA ARG A 318 10.65 -2.24 -8.50
C ARG A 318 10.62 -0.72 -8.38
N ILE A 319 11.13 0.04 -9.35
CA ILE A 319 11.02 1.51 -9.34
C ILE A 319 9.55 1.93 -9.51
N GLY A 320 8.76 1.19 -10.28
CA GLY A 320 7.32 1.41 -10.42
C GLY A 320 6.54 1.32 -9.10
N HIS A 321 7.10 0.69 -8.06
CA HIS A 321 6.53 0.69 -6.70
C HIS A 321 6.25 2.10 -6.18
N LEU A 322 7.06 3.09 -6.56
CA LEU A 322 6.90 4.47 -6.15
C LEU A 322 5.56 5.09 -6.61
N ILE A 323 4.93 4.54 -7.66
CA ILE A 323 3.55 4.91 -8.04
C ILE A 323 2.56 4.40 -6.98
N GLY A 324 2.73 3.16 -6.52
CA GLY A 324 1.94 2.57 -5.44
C GLY A 324 2.16 3.27 -4.11
N LEU A 325 3.38 3.75 -3.84
CA LEU A 325 3.67 4.59 -2.68
C LEU A 325 2.79 5.84 -2.68
N SER A 326 2.68 6.54 -3.80
CA SER A 326 1.81 7.71 -3.90
C SER A 326 0.35 7.36 -3.60
N PHE A 327 -0.17 6.22 -4.07
CA PHE A 327 -1.51 5.76 -3.68
C PHE A 327 -1.62 5.47 -2.17
N GLN A 328 -0.65 4.76 -1.59
CA GLN A 328 -0.65 4.44 -0.16
C GLN A 328 -0.57 5.71 0.70
N ARG A 329 0.31 6.66 0.36
CA ARG A 329 0.41 7.97 1.01
C ARG A 329 -0.88 8.75 0.88
N SER A 330 -1.52 8.74 -0.30
CA SER A 330 -2.82 9.38 -0.49
C SER A 330 -3.90 8.82 0.44
N ALA A 331 -3.98 7.49 0.55
CA ALA A 331 -4.92 6.82 1.44
C ALA A 331 -4.65 7.20 2.90
N ALA A 332 -3.41 7.04 3.36
CA ALA A 332 -3.03 7.31 4.74
C ALA A 332 -3.24 8.78 5.12
N PHE A 333 -2.84 9.74 4.29
CA PHE A 333 -3.08 11.17 4.56
C PHE A 333 -4.56 11.51 4.67
N SER A 334 -5.40 11.00 3.75
CA SER A 334 -6.86 11.23 3.79
C SER A 334 -7.46 10.67 5.09
N GLN A 335 -7.06 9.46 5.48
CA GLN A 335 -7.57 8.82 6.69
C GLN A 335 -7.09 9.50 7.98
N ILE A 336 -5.82 9.91 8.04
CA ILE A 336 -5.29 10.65 9.19
C ILE A 336 -5.98 12.02 9.29
N ALA A 337 -6.15 12.74 8.17
CA ALA A 337 -6.90 14.00 8.15
C ALA A 337 -8.35 13.83 8.64
N GLY A 338 -9.00 12.71 8.26
CA GLY A 338 -10.35 12.35 8.70
C GLY A 338 -10.47 12.09 10.20
N ALA A 339 -9.44 11.51 10.82
CA ALA A 339 -9.39 11.24 12.26
C ALA A 339 -9.11 12.49 13.12
N LEU A 340 -8.59 13.57 12.51
CA LEU A 340 -8.35 14.84 13.19
C LEU A 340 -9.65 15.66 13.29
N ARG A 341 -9.76 16.46 14.36
CA ARG A 341 -10.87 17.41 14.52
C ARG A 341 -10.97 18.37 13.32
N PRO A 342 -12.17 18.85 12.97
CA PRO A 342 -12.36 19.78 11.85
C PRO A 342 -11.51 21.05 11.92
N ASP A 343 -11.19 21.53 13.12
CA ASP A 343 -10.40 22.74 13.40
C ASP A 343 -8.89 22.48 13.58
N HIS A 344 -8.44 21.24 13.42
CA HIS A 344 -7.04 20.89 13.59
C HIS A 344 -6.16 21.49 12.48
N ALA A 345 -5.06 22.17 12.86
CA ALA A 345 -4.20 22.90 11.93
C ALA A 345 -3.63 22.04 10.78
N TRP A 346 -3.38 20.74 11.03
CA TRP A 346 -2.79 19.83 10.03
C TRP A 346 -3.80 19.26 9.02
N ARG A 347 -5.11 19.38 9.29
CA ARG A 347 -6.15 18.69 8.51
C ARG A 347 -6.17 19.13 7.05
N GLU A 348 -6.10 20.43 6.78
CA GLU A 348 -6.10 20.96 5.41
C GLU A 348 -4.83 20.57 4.64
N ALA A 349 -3.66 20.66 5.29
CA ALA A 349 -2.40 20.28 4.68
C ALA A 349 -2.38 18.79 4.29
N TYR A 350 -2.83 17.91 5.20
CA TYR A 350 -2.88 16.47 4.94
C TYR A 350 -3.88 16.14 3.82
N ALA A 351 -5.04 16.79 3.77
CA ALA A 351 -5.98 16.64 2.65
C ALA A 351 -5.35 17.09 1.31
N GLY A 352 -4.60 18.19 1.31
CA GLY A 352 -3.85 18.67 0.15
C GLY A 352 -2.78 17.68 -0.33
N PHE A 353 -2.01 17.11 0.60
CA PHE A 353 -1.04 16.05 0.26
C PHE A 353 -1.74 14.81 -0.29
N ALA A 354 -2.86 14.40 0.31
CA ALA A 354 -3.62 13.25 -0.16
C ALA A 354 -4.09 13.42 -1.61
N ALA A 355 -4.59 14.60 -1.96
CA ALA A 355 -5.02 14.94 -3.32
C ALA A 355 -3.83 15.00 -4.30
N SER A 356 -2.71 15.60 -3.89
CA SER A 356 -1.52 15.70 -4.74
C SER A 356 -0.89 14.34 -5.07
N HIS A 357 -0.78 13.46 -4.07
CA HIS A 357 -0.26 12.10 -4.26
C HIS A 357 -1.19 11.25 -5.13
N LEU A 358 -2.51 11.36 -4.95
CA LEU A 358 -3.45 10.65 -5.80
C LEU A 358 -3.33 11.09 -7.26
N LYS A 359 -3.29 12.40 -7.50
CA LYS A 359 -3.21 12.96 -8.86
C LYS A 359 -1.98 12.43 -9.60
N ASP A 360 -0.81 12.49 -8.98
CA ASP A 360 0.43 11.99 -9.59
C ASP A 360 0.37 10.49 -9.88
N ALA A 361 -0.13 9.68 -8.93
CA ALA A 361 -0.24 8.24 -9.12
C ALA A 361 -1.21 7.87 -10.27
N MET A 362 -2.37 8.54 -10.34
CA MET A 362 -3.38 8.32 -11.39
C MET A 362 -2.87 8.71 -12.79
N GLU A 363 -2.04 9.75 -12.89
CA GLU A 363 -1.42 10.19 -14.16
C GLU A 363 -0.41 9.16 -14.68
N ARG A 364 0.27 8.41 -13.80
CA ARG A 364 1.38 7.51 -14.16
C ARG A 364 1.01 6.04 -14.25
N MET A 365 0.01 5.58 -13.49
CA MET A 365 -0.19 4.13 -13.27
C MET A 365 -0.39 3.32 -14.56
N PHE A 366 -0.97 3.92 -15.60
CA PHE A 366 -1.23 3.24 -16.86
C PHE A 366 0.01 3.13 -17.77
N ASP A 367 1.11 3.79 -17.41
CA ASP A 367 2.39 3.69 -18.12
C ASP A 367 3.30 2.57 -17.57
N ALA A 368 2.92 1.97 -16.44
CA ALA A 368 3.73 0.98 -15.73
C ALA A 368 3.76 -0.40 -16.39
N GLY A 369 2.86 -0.66 -17.35
CA GLY A 369 2.69 -1.97 -17.97
C GLY A 369 2.38 -3.06 -16.94
N TYR A 370 2.51 -4.34 -17.34
CA TYR A 370 2.08 -5.45 -16.49
C TYR A 370 2.76 -5.47 -15.11
N GLY A 371 4.02 -5.03 -14.99
CA GLY A 371 4.75 -4.97 -13.72
C GLY A 371 4.10 -4.06 -12.66
N GLY A 372 3.32 -3.06 -13.08
CA GLY A 372 2.50 -2.23 -12.19
C GLY A 372 1.01 -2.56 -12.26
N GLU A 373 0.46 -2.81 -13.45
CA GLU A 373 -0.98 -2.95 -13.68
C GLU A 373 -1.63 -4.05 -12.84
N HIS A 374 -0.92 -5.15 -12.56
CA HIS A 374 -1.48 -6.27 -11.80
C HIS A 374 -1.83 -5.92 -10.34
N TRP A 375 -1.26 -4.85 -9.77
CA TRP A 375 -1.47 -4.48 -8.37
C TRP A 375 -1.78 -3.00 -8.13
N LEU A 376 -1.28 -2.07 -8.95
CA LEU A 376 -1.53 -0.63 -8.79
C LEU A 376 -3.03 -0.29 -8.85
N ALA A 377 -3.82 -1.05 -9.61
CA ALA A 377 -5.28 -0.89 -9.65
C ALA A 377 -5.93 -1.08 -8.28
N THR A 378 -5.40 -2.02 -7.50
CA THR A 378 -5.86 -2.30 -6.14
C THR A 378 -5.53 -1.13 -5.22
N PHE A 379 -4.32 -0.58 -5.30
CA PHE A 379 -3.93 0.59 -4.51
C PHE A 379 -4.70 1.87 -4.92
N ALA A 380 -5.02 2.02 -6.21
CA ALA A 380 -5.88 3.09 -6.68
C ALA A 380 -7.29 2.98 -6.10
N LEU A 381 -7.91 1.78 -6.17
CA LEU A 381 -9.22 1.52 -5.57
C LEU A 381 -9.18 1.72 -4.05
N PHE A 382 -8.14 1.24 -3.39
CA PHE A 382 -7.93 1.43 -1.95
C PHE A 382 -7.92 2.92 -1.62
N ALA A 383 -7.05 3.70 -2.27
CA ALA A 383 -7.01 5.14 -2.07
C ALA A 383 -8.36 5.80 -2.34
N LEU A 384 -9.05 5.48 -3.43
CA LEU A 384 -10.29 6.14 -3.83
C LEU A 384 -11.52 5.76 -2.98
N THR A 385 -11.49 4.64 -2.25
CA THR A 385 -12.69 4.09 -1.58
C THR A 385 -12.57 3.95 -0.07
N GLU A 386 -11.38 4.18 0.51
CA GLU A 386 -11.16 3.97 1.95
C GLU A 386 -12.05 4.84 2.84
N GLU A 387 -12.42 6.04 2.38
CA GLU A 387 -13.34 6.95 3.10
C GLU A 387 -14.73 6.38 3.33
N GLU A 388 -15.18 5.38 2.55
CA GLU A 388 -16.52 4.83 2.70
C GLU A 388 -16.62 3.77 3.80
N THR A 389 -15.48 3.22 4.25
CA THR A 389 -15.46 2.29 5.39
C THR A 389 -15.52 2.99 6.75
N SER A 390 -15.11 4.27 6.81
CA SER A 390 -15.13 5.09 8.04
C SER A 390 -16.39 5.95 8.20
N LYS A 391 -17.22 6.08 7.14
CA LYS A 391 -18.47 6.87 7.15
C LYS A 391 -19.70 6.11 7.64
N ASN A 392 -19.52 4.97 8.32
CA ASN A 392 -20.59 4.39 9.11
C ASN A 392 -20.46 4.89 10.56
N PRO A 393 -21.08 6.02 10.95
CA PRO A 393 -21.06 6.52 12.33
C PRO A 393 -21.73 5.56 13.33
N ASP A 394 -22.46 4.55 12.84
CA ASP A 394 -23.05 3.47 13.64
C ASP A 394 -22.18 2.20 13.67
N ALA A 395 -21.03 2.17 13.00
CA ALA A 395 -20.01 1.16 13.30
C ALA A 395 -19.42 1.53 14.66
N PRO A 396 -19.47 0.64 15.67
CA PRO A 396 -19.03 1.00 17.00
C PRO A 396 -17.58 1.48 16.94
N HIS A 397 -17.36 2.72 17.35
CA HIS A 397 -16.08 3.11 17.93
C HIS A 397 -15.88 2.18 19.13
N LEU A 398 -15.23 1.04 18.90
CA LEU A 398 -14.85 0.07 19.92
C LEU A 398 -13.72 0.68 20.75
N GLY A 399 -14.13 1.64 21.57
CA GLY A 399 -13.35 2.46 22.46
C GLY A 399 -14.30 2.90 23.57
N SER A 400 -14.21 2.25 24.72
CA SER A 400 -15.00 2.45 25.95
C SER A 400 -16.43 1.88 25.99
N LEU A 401 -16.54 0.63 26.46
CA LEU A 401 -17.66 0.22 27.33
C LEU A 401 -17.12 -0.50 28.57
N ALA A 402 -16.97 0.26 29.66
CA ALA A 402 -17.04 -0.31 31.00
C ALA A 402 -18.52 -0.64 31.32
N PRO A 403 -18.81 -1.73 32.05
CA PRO A 403 -20.18 -2.18 32.25
C PRO A 403 -20.89 -1.33 33.33
N PRO A 404 -22.17 -0.98 33.19
CA PRO A 404 -22.97 -0.63 34.34
C PRO A 404 -23.51 -1.90 35.01
N GLU A 405 -23.25 -1.92 36.31
CA GLU A 405 -23.62 -2.86 37.36
C GLU A 405 -25.08 -3.34 37.36
N GLU A 406 -25.25 -4.54 37.90
CA GLU A 406 -26.49 -5.01 38.50
C GLU A 406 -27.11 -3.94 39.42
N HIS A 407 -28.39 -3.64 39.22
CA HIS A 407 -29.25 -3.33 40.35
C HIS A 407 -30.53 -4.16 40.28
N ARG A 408 -30.64 -5.00 41.32
CA ARG A 408 -31.86 -5.60 41.84
C ARG A 408 -32.96 -4.55 42.01
N GLU A 409 -34.17 -4.90 41.61
CA GLU A 409 -35.35 -5.04 42.49
C GLU A 409 -36.40 -5.95 41.84
#